data_AF-A0A9W8AMZ4-F1
#
_entry.id   AF-A0A9W8AMZ4-F1
#
_cell.length_a   1.000
_cell.length_b   1.000
_cell.length_c   1.000
_cell.angle_alpha   90.00
_cell.angle_beta   90.00
_cell.angle_gamma   90.00
#
_symmetry.space_group_name_H-M   'P 1'
#
loop_
_entity.id
_entity.type
_entity.pdbx_description
1 polymer ?
#
loop_
_entity_poly.entity_id
_entity_poly.type
_entity_poly.pdbx_seq_one_letter_code
_entity_poly.pdbx_strand_id
1 'polypeptide(L)'
;MEVQFTDFANTAFTTFIVLLTRAILSQGLNFYIPISKVDINMDVAHHRNARMTEKFYFRNNVFTDHSPSVPTNGHTNGHEAINGNGHMNGNGVTNNNGHDPAHRTSSLGPIKDEYSLMSIDEIMNGKADGFIGLIPLVNAHLDSVEVDRPTRKQIDKYLDFVSKRASGEVLTEASWIRQFVQNHPAYRHDSVISPEVNYDLLRAIERIIRGEYRPEGLY
;
A
#
# COMPACT_ATOMS: atom_id res chain seq x y z
N MET A 1 5.56 -10.92 8.58
CA MET A 1 5.64 -9.74 9.47
C MET A 1 6.56 -10.12 10.61
N GLU A 2 7.55 -9.29 10.93
CA GLU A 2 8.39 -9.52 12.11
C GLU A 2 7.55 -9.33 13.38
N VAL A 3 7.74 -10.21 14.37
CA VAL A 3 7.02 -10.12 15.66
C VAL A 3 7.48 -8.88 16.43
N GLN A 4 6.53 -8.16 16.99
CA GLN A 4 6.79 -6.98 17.83
C GLN A 4 6.82 -7.37 19.30
N PHE A 5 7.47 -6.57 20.15
CA PHE A 5 7.53 -6.83 21.59
C PHE A 5 6.15 -6.81 22.26
N THR A 6 5.26 -5.90 21.85
CA THR A 6 3.97 -5.71 22.51
C THR A 6 2.81 -6.27 21.70
N ASP A 7 1.83 -6.84 22.40
CA ASP A 7 0.56 -7.29 21.82
C ASP A 7 -0.18 -6.15 21.11
N PHE A 8 -0.04 -4.91 21.61
CA PHE A 8 -0.57 -3.71 20.95
C PHE A 8 -0.01 -3.55 19.54
N ALA A 9 1.31 -3.57 19.37
CA ALA A 9 1.94 -3.38 18.07
C ALA A 9 1.65 -4.55 17.12
N ASN A 10 1.66 -5.79 17.63
CA ASN A 10 1.27 -6.98 16.87
C ASN A 10 -0.20 -6.88 16.40
N THR A 11 -1.09 -6.42 17.28
CA THR A 11 -2.51 -6.22 16.94
C THR A 11 -2.65 -5.13 15.89
N ALA A 12 -1.92 -4.01 16.03
CA ALA A 12 -2.03 -2.88 15.10
C ALA A 12 -1.70 -3.28 13.66
N PHE A 13 -0.57 -3.98 13.46
CA PHE A 13 -0.19 -4.45 12.13
C PHE A 13 -1.12 -5.55 11.59
N THR A 14 -1.59 -6.46 12.45
CA THR A 14 -2.52 -7.52 12.04
C THR A 14 -3.86 -6.92 11.60
N THR A 15 -4.40 -6.00 12.39
CA THR A 15 -5.63 -5.26 12.06
C THR A 15 -5.44 -4.48 10.76
N PHE A 16 -4.31 -3.80 10.58
CA PHE A 16 -4.03 -3.10 9.33
C PHE A 16 -4.05 -4.03 8.11
N ILE A 17 -3.38 -5.19 8.16
CA ILE A 17 -3.38 -6.15 7.03
C ILE A 17 -4.80 -6.69 6.75
N VAL A 18 -5.56 -7.03 7.79
CA VAL A 18 -6.93 -7.53 7.62
C VAL A 18 -7.83 -6.46 7.00
N LEU A 19 -7.71 -5.21 7.44
CA LEU A 19 -8.49 -4.11 6.88
C LEU A 19 -8.04 -3.75 5.46
N LEU A 20 -6.74 -3.81 5.18
CA LEU A 20 -6.19 -3.57 3.84
C LEU A 20 -6.68 -4.62 2.84
N THR A 21 -6.66 -5.90 3.21
CA THR A 21 -7.19 -6.97 2.34
C THR A 21 -8.68 -6.79 2.07
N ARG A 22 -9.47 -6.36 3.06
CA ARG A 22 -10.89 -6.02 2.86
C ARG A 22 -11.07 -4.80 1.96
N ALA A 23 -10.27 -3.76 2.14
CA ALA A 23 -10.29 -2.57 1.28
C ALA A 23 -9.96 -2.92 -0.18
N ILE A 24 -8.91 -3.73 -0.41
CA ILE A 24 -8.51 -4.22 -1.74
C ILE A 24 -9.68 -4.91 -2.44
N LEU A 25 -10.33 -5.85 -1.75
CA LEU A 25 -11.44 -6.61 -2.32
C LEU A 25 -12.69 -5.75 -2.52
N SER A 26 -13.02 -4.90 -1.53
CA SER A 26 -14.22 -4.06 -1.55
C SER A 26 -14.17 -2.97 -2.62
N GLN A 27 -12.99 -2.41 -2.88
CA GLN A 27 -12.81 -1.30 -3.82
C GLN A 27 -12.27 -1.76 -5.19
N GLY A 28 -11.98 -3.06 -5.36
CA GLY A 28 -11.44 -3.60 -6.60
C GLY A 28 -10.04 -3.08 -6.92
N LEU A 29 -9.21 -2.82 -5.90
CA LEU A 29 -7.90 -2.19 -6.10
C LEU A 29 -6.92 -3.13 -6.81
N ASN A 30 -6.16 -2.58 -7.75
CA ASN A 30 -5.13 -3.26 -8.49
C ASN A 30 -3.74 -2.84 -7.98
N PHE A 31 -3.00 -3.77 -7.37
CA PHE A 31 -1.62 -3.57 -6.90
C PHE A 31 -0.58 -4.34 -7.73
N TYR A 32 -0.94 -4.84 -8.92
CA TYR A 32 -0.01 -5.60 -9.74
C TYR A 32 1.18 -4.75 -10.17
N ILE A 33 2.38 -5.28 -9.91
CA ILE A 33 3.67 -4.81 -10.41
C ILE A 33 4.49 -6.02 -10.88
N PRO A 34 5.48 -5.86 -11.78
CA PRO A 34 6.31 -6.97 -12.23
C PRO A 34 7.04 -7.65 -11.06
N ILE A 35 7.14 -8.99 -11.08
CA ILE A 35 7.80 -9.76 -10.01
C ILE A 35 9.25 -9.32 -9.79
N SER A 36 9.98 -8.97 -10.86
CA SER A 36 11.34 -8.46 -10.77
C SER A 36 11.48 -7.17 -9.95
N LYS A 37 10.41 -6.36 -9.86
CA LYS A 37 10.37 -5.15 -9.02
C LYS A 37 10.09 -5.49 -7.57
N VAL A 38 9.30 -6.53 -7.32
CA VAL A 38 9.10 -7.10 -5.99
C VAL A 38 10.41 -7.69 -5.46
N ASP A 39 11.16 -8.41 -6.29
CA ASP A 39 12.46 -8.97 -5.91
C ASP A 39 13.44 -7.86 -5.46
N ILE A 40 13.53 -6.77 -6.24
CA ILE A 40 14.34 -5.61 -5.86
C ILE A 40 13.86 -5.00 -4.54
N ASN A 41 12.54 -4.86 -4.36
CA ASN A 41 11.98 -4.34 -3.11
C ASN A 41 12.34 -5.24 -1.91
N MET A 42 12.36 -6.56 -2.09
CA MET A 42 12.73 -7.51 -1.05
C MET A 42 14.21 -7.37 -0.66
N ASP A 43 15.12 -7.20 -1.62
CA ASP A 43 16.53 -6.96 -1.34
C ASP A 43 16.73 -5.64 -0.57
N VAL A 44 16.12 -4.56 -1.07
CA VAL A 44 16.17 -3.23 -0.45
C VAL A 44 15.59 -3.23 0.97
N ALA A 45 14.54 -4.02 1.24
CA ALA A 45 13.91 -4.10 2.55
C ALA A 45 14.86 -4.58 3.67
N HIS A 46 15.92 -5.32 3.33
CA HIS A 46 16.89 -5.83 4.30
C HIS A 46 17.97 -4.81 4.68
N HIS A 47 18.09 -3.70 3.95
CA HIS A 47 19.08 -2.68 4.25
C HIS A 47 18.83 -2.06 5.64
N ARG A 48 19.91 -1.74 6.35
CA ARG A 48 19.82 -1.05 7.65
C ARG A 48 19.13 0.31 7.44
N ASN A 49 18.09 0.56 8.22
CA ASN A 49 17.27 1.77 8.13
C ASN A 49 16.55 1.95 6.79
N ALA A 50 16.28 0.86 6.06
CA ALA A 50 15.59 0.90 4.76
C ALA A 50 14.30 1.71 4.82
N ARG A 51 13.48 1.50 5.86
CA ARG A 51 12.25 2.26 6.10
C ARG A 51 12.39 3.78 5.95
N MET A 52 13.49 4.35 6.46
CA MET A 52 13.70 5.81 6.51
C MET A 52 14.41 6.38 5.29
N THR A 53 15.20 5.55 4.60
CA THR A 53 16.21 6.03 3.64
C THR A 53 15.99 5.49 2.23
N GLU A 54 15.43 4.29 2.13
CA GLU A 54 15.24 3.61 0.87
C GLU A 54 13.87 3.89 0.27
N LYS A 55 13.74 3.59 -1.01
CA LYS A 55 12.48 3.67 -1.75
C LYS A 55 12.16 2.33 -2.39
N PHE A 56 10.86 2.09 -2.54
CA PHE A 56 10.31 0.83 -3.02
C PHE A 56 9.48 1.10 -4.27
N TYR A 57 9.58 0.20 -5.25
CA TYR A 57 8.70 0.23 -6.41
C TYR A 57 7.27 0.00 -5.97
N PHE A 58 6.40 0.95 -6.28
CA PHE A 58 4.99 0.91 -5.94
C PHE A 58 4.14 1.46 -7.09
N ARG A 59 2.91 0.96 -7.23
CA ARG A 59 2.01 1.35 -8.31
C ARG A 59 1.49 2.77 -8.09
N ASN A 60 1.54 3.60 -9.13
CA ASN A 60 1.13 5.01 -9.07
C ASN A 60 -0.40 5.17 -8.95
N ASN A 61 -1.16 4.36 -9.69
CA ASN A 61 -2.61 4.35 -9.65
C ASN A 61 -3.12 2.93 -9.37
N VAL A 62 -3.83 2.77 -8.25
CA VAL A 62 -4.37 1.48 -7.78
C VAL A 62 -5.84 1.29 -8.11
N PHE A 63 -6.52 2.31 -8.65
CA PHE A 63 -7.89 2.18 -9.08
C PHE A 63 -7.95 1.51 -10.46
N THR A 64 -8.87 0.58 -10.63
CA THR A 64 -9.16 -0.01 -11.94
C THR A 64 -9.90 1.01 -12.79
N ASP A 65 -9.44 1.26 -14.02
CA ASP A 65 -10.19 2.04 -15.00
C ASP A 65 -11.45 1.27 -15.42
N HIS A 66 -12.52 1.43 -14.64
CA HIS A 66 -13.87 1.11 -15.11
C HIS A 66 -14.37 2.28 -15.94
N SER A 67 -13.74 2.53 -17.08
CA SER A 67 -14.41 3.29 -18.12
C SER A 67 -15.38 2.31 -18.80
N PRO A 68 -16.71 2.43 -18.63
CA PRO A 68 -17.61 1.78 -19.56
C PRO A 68 -17.26 2.36 -20.92
N SER A 69 -16.71 1.54 -21.80
CA SER A 69 -16.52 1.88 -23.20
C SER A 69 -17.91 2.19 -23.77
N VAL A 70 -18.35 3.43 -23.67
CA VAL A 70 -19.43 3.95 -24.51
C VAL A 70 -18.85 3.89 -25.91
N PRO A 71 -19.41 3.09 -26.83
CA PRO A 71 -19.04 3.20 -28.22
C PRO A 71 -19.58 4.56 -28.68
N THR A 72 -18.74 5.60 -28.61
CA THR A 72 -18.96 6.84 -29.31
C THR A 72 -18.81 6.54 -30.79
N ASN A 73 -19.90 6.08 -31.41
CA ASN A 73 -20.09 6.24 -32.84
C ASN A 73 -19.89 7.74 -33.13
N GLY A 74 -18.82 8.05 -33.86
CA GLY A 74 -18.46 9.41 -34.20
C GLY A 74 -19.60 10.13 -34.92
N HIS A 75 -20.20 11.11 -34.24
CA HIS A 75 -20.99 12.15 -34.87
C HIS A 75 -20.04 13.25 -35.34
N THR A 76 -19.75 13.30 -36.64
CA THR A 76 -19.28 14.53 -37.29
C THR A 76 -20.47 15.31 -37.81
N ASN A 77 -20.64 16.52 -37.31
CA ASN A 77 -21.61 17.50 -37.79
C ASN A 77 -21.28 17.91 -39.24
N GLY A 78 -22.22 17.64 -40.16
CA GLY A 78 -22.27 18.23 -41.49
C GLY A 78 -23.68 18.77 -41.73
N HIS A 79 -23.79 20.08 -41.87
CA HIS A 79 -25.00 20.75 -42.34
C HIS A 79 -25.30 20.34 -43.79
N GLU A 80 -26.52 19.90 -44.10
CA GLU A 80 -27.30 20.30 -45.28
C GLU A 80 -28.70 19.67 -45.24
N ALA A 81 -29.72 20.50 -45.47
CA ALA A 81 -31.09 20.07 -45.74
C ALA A 81 -31.27 19.96 -47.25
N ILE A 82 -31.92 18.89 -47.75
CA ILE A 82 -32.84 18.91 -48.92
C ILE A 82 -33.66 17.59 -48.98
N ASN A 83 -34.93 17.82 -49.33
CA ASN A 83 -36.11 17.01 -49.58
C ASN A 83 -35.96 15.81 -50.57
N GLY A 84 -36.75 14.73 -50.40
CA GLY A 84 -37.01 13.76 -51.47
C GLY A 84 -37.54 12.36 -51.07
N ASN A 85 -38.78 12.05 -51.44
CA ASN A 85 -39.43 10.73 -51.40
C ASN A 85 -38.69 9.63 -52.20
N GLY A 86 -38.73 8.37 -51.73
CA GLY A 86 -38.35 7.20 -52.54
C GLY A 86 -38.55 5.85 -51.82
N HIS A 87 -39.15 4.89 -52.51
CA HIS A 87 -39.59 3.57 -52.04
C HIS A 87 -38.64 2.45 -52.55
N MET A 88 -38.71 1.27 -51.90
CA MET A 88 -38.24 -0.08 -52.29
C MET A 88 -36.84 -0.63 -51.91
N ASN A 89 -36.88 -1.65 -51.03
CA ASN A 89 -36.53 -3.08 -51.22
C ASN A 89 -35.11 -3.53 -51.63
N GLY A 90 -34.54 -4.49 -50.88
CA GLY A 90 -33.40 -5.30 -51.33
C GLY A 90 -32.68 -6.11 -50.24
N ASN A 91 -32.87 -7.43 -50.26
CA ASN A 91 -32.20 -8.46 -49.43
C ASN A 91 -30.67 -8.45 -49.51
N GLY A 92 -30.01 -8.77 -48.39
CA GLY A 92 -28.59 -9.13 -48.33
C GLY A 92 -28.24 -9.92 -47.06
N VAL A 93 -28.38 -11.24 -47.12
CA VAL A 93 -27.87 -12.20 -46.13
C VAL A 93 -26.37 -12.39 -46.34
N THR A 94 -25.53 -12.20 -45.31
CA THR A 94 -24.32 -13.02 -45.09
C THR A 94 -23.97 -13.10 -43.60
N ASN A 95 -23.98 -14.33 -43.08
CA ASN A 95 -23.36 -14.75 -41.82
C ASN A 95 -21.83 -14.72 -41.95
N ASN A 96 -21.10 -14.46 -40.86
CA ASN A 96 -20.23 -15.49 -40.25
C ASN A 96 -19.58 -15.04 -38.93
N ASN A 97 -19.70 -15.94 -37.96
CA ASN A 97 -18.98 -15.96 -36.69
C ASN A 97 -17.47 -16.14 -36.92
N GLY A 98 -16.67 -15.26 -36.32
CA GLY A 98 -15.24 -15.44 -36.09
C GLY A 98 -14.95 -15.22 -34.61
N HIS A 99 -14.68 -16.30 -33.90
CA HIS A 99 -14.29 -16.33 -32.50
C HIS A 99 -12.81 -15.94 -32.40
N ASP A 100 -12.50 -14.79 -31.82
CA ASP A 100 -11.11 -14.38 -31.55
C ASP A 100 -11.03 -13.91 -30.08
N PRO A 101 -10.19 -14.51 -29.23
CA PRO A 101 -10.05 -14.10 -27.83
C PRO A 101 -9.18 -12.85 -27.81
N ALA A 102 -9.80 -11.70 -28.06
CA ALA A 102 -9.14 -10.41 -27.92
C ALA A 102 -8.76 -10.21 -26.45
N HIS A 103 -7.53 -10.58 -26.13
CA HIS A 103 -6.74 -10.05 -25.04
C HIS A 103 -6.87 -8.53 -25.13
N ARG A 104 -7.73 -7.94 -24.29
CA ARG A 104 -7.91 -6.50 -24.22
C ARG A 104 -6.60 -5.92 -23.68
N THR A 105 -5.73 -5.49 -24.57
CA THR A 105 -4.67 -4.55 -24.25
C THR A 105 -5.36 -3.23 -23.92
N SER A 106 -5.57 -3.00 -22.63
CA SER A 106 -5.81 -1.66 -22.10
C SER A 106 -4.82 -0.71 -22.75
N SER A 107 -5.31 0.41 -23.28
CA SER A 107 -4.52 1.46 -23.93
C SER A 107 -3.67 2.21 -22.91
N LEU A 108 -2.79 1.49 -22.23
CA LEU A 108 -1.87 2.00 -21.25
C LEU A 108 -0.72 2.66 -22.01
N GLY A 109 -0.26 3.80 -21.50
CA GLY A 109 1.05 4.34 -21.89
C GLY A 109 2.16 3.32 -21.62
N PRO A 110 3.44 3.71 -21.76
CA PRO A 110 4.56 2.84 -21.42
C PRO A 110 4.37 2.21 -20.04
N ILE A 111 4.49 0.88 -19.92
CA ILE A 111 4.39 0.11 -18.65
C ILE A 111 5.25 0.74 -17.53
N LYS A 112 6.32 1.45 -17.89
CA LYS A 112 7.20 2.18 -16.97
C LYS A 112 6.52 3.29 -16.18
N ASP A 113 5.42 3.86 -16.68
CA ASP A 113 4.72 4.98 -16.03
C ASP A 113 3.69 4.51 -14.99
N GLU A 114 3.45 3.19 -14.88
CA GLU A 114 2.49 2.61 -13.93
C GLU A 114 3.03 2.48 -12.50
N TYR A 115 4.34 2.51 -12.31
CA TYR A 115 4.98 2.36 -10.99
C TYR A 115 6.17 3.29 -10.81
N SER A 116 6.39 3.75 -9.59
CA SER A 116 7.49 4.64 -9.23
C SER A 116 8.12 4.23 -7.90
N LEU A 117 9.27 4.86 -7.57
CA LEU A 117 9.93 4.66 -6.29
C LEU A 117 9.29 5.57 -5.23
N MET A 118 8.77 4.97 -4.17
CA MET A 118 8.13 5.67 -3.05
C MET A 118 8.77 5.23 -1.73
N SER A 119 8.89 6.15 -0.77
CA SER A 119 9.26 5.80 0.60
C SER A 119 8.14 5.02 1.29
N ILE A 120 8.44 4.37 2.42
CA ILE A 120 7.40 3.71 3.23
C ILE A 120 6.36 4.72 3.73
N ASP A 121 6.78 5.95 4.07
CA ASP A 121 5.87 7.03 4.45
C ASP A 121 4.91 7.37 3.30
N GLU A 122 5.43 7.56 2.09
CA GLU A 122 4.63 7.86 0.90
C GLU A 122 3.65 6.72 0.57
N ILE A 123 4.07 5.46 0.71
CA ILE A 123 3.21 4.28 0.47
C ILE A 123 2.10 4.20 1.51
N MET A 124 2.40 4.45 2.78
CA MET A 124 1.44 4.25 3.86
C MET A 124 0.50 5.45 4.02
N ASN A 125 1.04 6.66 4.00
CA ASN A 125 0.34 7.91 4.31
C ASN A 125 -0.04 8.71 3.06
N GLY A 126 0.51 8.35 1.91
CA GLY A 126 0.26 9.02 0.64
C GLY A 126 1.35 10.01 0.27
N LYS A 127 1.26 10.51 -0.96
CA LYS A 127 2.19 11.46 -1.55
C LYS A 127 1.41 12.67 -2.05
N ALA A 128 1.93 13.87 -1.81
CA ALA A 128 1.33 15.12 -2.28
C ALA A 128 1.04 15.11 -3.80
N ASP A 129 1.90 14.43 -4.57
CA ASP A 129 1.83 14.36 -6.04
C ASP A 129 0.93 13.23 -6.58
N GLY A 130 0.02 12.66 -5.77
CA GLY A 130 -1.14 11.95 -6.30
C GLY A 130 -1.37 10.50 -5.85
N PHE A 131 -0.44 9.86 -5.13
CA PHE A 131 -0.74 8.56 -4.51
C PHE A 131 -1.46 8.77 -3.17
N ILE A 132 -2.63 8.18 -3.00
CA ILE A 132 -3.49 8.42 -1.83
C ILE A 132 -2.95 7.82 -0.53
N GLY A 133 -2.17 6.73 -0.60
CA GLY A 133 -1.67 6.01 0.57
C GLY A 133 -2.57 4.86 1.03
N LEU A 134 -1.96 3.82 1.59
CA LEU A 134 -2.67 2.63 2.07
C LEU A 134 -3.58 2.91 3.28
N ILE A 135 -3.15 3.76 4.21
CA ILE A 135 -3.94 4.09 5.42
C ILE A 135 -5.19 4.88 5.04
N PRO A 136 -5.12 5.92 4.19
CA PRO A 136 -6.32 6.57 3.66
C PRO A 136 -7.27 5.63 2.89
N LEU A 137 -6.77 4.67 2.11
CA LEU A 137 -7.61 3.66 1.46
C LEU A 137 -8.36 2.78 2.47
N VAL A 138 -7.67 2.35 3.52
CA VAL A 138 -8.28 1.61 4.64
C VAL A 138 -9.34 2.44 5.35
N ASN A 139 -9.07 3.72 5.62
CA ASN A 139 -10.05 4.63 6.22
C ASN A 139 -11.28 4.80 5.33
N ALA A 140 -11.11 4.98 4.03
CA ALA A 140 -12.23 5.08 3.09
C ALA A 140 -13.08 3.79 3.07
N HIS A 141 -12.46 2.62 3.22
CA HIS A 141 -13.21 1.38 3.40
C HIS A 141 -13.98 1.36 4.72
N LEU A 142 -13.35 1.74 5.84
CA LEU A 142 -14.01 1.84 7.15
C LEU A 142 -15.17 2.83 7.16
N ASP A 143 -15.10 3.91 6.39
CA ASP A 143 -16.18 4.90 6.25
C ASP A 143 -17.35 4.37 5.40
N SER A 144 -17.09 3.39 4.53
CA SER A 144 -18.11 2.74 3.71
C SER A 144 -18.89 1.64 4.43
N VAL A 145 -18.40 1.19 5.60
CA VAL A 145 -19.04 0.14 6.40
C VAL A 145 -19.53 0.70 7.73
N GLU A 146 -20.63 0.15 8.25
CA GLU A 146 -21.13 0.54 9.56
C GLU A 146 -20.25 -0.05 10.67
N VAL A 147 -19.42 0.79 11.29
CA VAL A 147 -18.61 0.46 12.47
C VAL A 147 -19.07 1.32 13.64
N ASP A 148 -19.30 0.70 14.79
CA ASP A 148 -19.64 1.45 16.00
C ASP A 148 -18.50 2.39 16.43
N ARG A 149 -18.87 3.53 17.02
CA ARG A 149 -17.91 4.59 17.37
C ARG A 149 -16.79 4.10 18.30
N PRO A 150 -17.05 3.31 19.37
CA PRO A 150 -16.00 2.76 20.21
C PRO A 150 -14.99 1.90 19.44
N THR A 151 -15.47 0.99 18.59
CA THR A 151 -14.61 0.14 17.76
C THR A 151 -13.81 0.97 16.78
N ARG A 152 -14.44 1.93 16.09
CA ARG A 152 -13.74 2.84 15.15
C ARG A 152 -12.61 3.59 15.84
N LYS A 153 -12.88 4.19 17.01
CA LYS A 153 -11.86 4.89 17.79
C LYS A 153 -10.70 3.99 18.20
N GLN A 154 -10.94 2.71 18.47
CA GLN A 154 -9.87 1.77 18.79
C GLN A 154 -9.04 1.40 17.55
N ILE A 155 -9.69 1.18 16.40
CA ILE A 155 -9.02 0.96 15.12
C ILE A 155 -8.17 2.16 14.74
N ASP A 156 -8.67 3.38 14.91
CA ASP A 156 -7.95 4.62 14.57
C ASP A 156 -6.61 4.71 15.32
N LYS A 157 -6.55 4.27 16.59
CA LYS A 157 -5.27 4.21 17.35
C LYS A 157 -4.26 3.25 16.72
N TYR A 158 -4.73 2.11 16.23
CA TYR A 158 -3.86 1.14 15.55
C TYR A 158 -3.36 1.68 14.22
N LEU A 159 -4.23 2.32 13.44
CA LEU A 159 -3.84 2.94 12.17
C LEU A 159 -2.89 4.13 12.38
N ASP A 160 -3.12 4.96 13.39
CA ASP A 160 -2.22 6.06 13.78
C ASP A 160 -0.83 5.54 14.15
N PHE A 161 -0.74 4.48 14.95
CA PHE A 161 0.54 3.84 15.27
C PHE A 161 1.28 3.36 14.01
N VAL A 162 0.58 2.68 13.09
CA VAL A 162 1.17 2.22 11.83
C VAL A 162 1.60 3.40 10.95
N SER A 163 0.80 4.48 10.89
CA SER A 163 1.10 5.73 10.19
C SER A 163 2.37 6.39 10.68
N LYS A 164 2.48 6.62 12.00
CA LYS A 164 3.63 7.23 12.65
C LYS A 164 4.88 6.39 12.56
N ARG A 165 4.73 5.07 12.58
CA ARG A 165 5.87 4.17 12.38
C ARG A 165 6.36 4.21 10.94
N ALA A 166 5.48 4.40 9.95
CA ALA A 166 5.85 4.56 8.55
C ALA A 166 6.56 5.91 8.30
N SER A 167 6.07 7.01 8.88
CA SER A 167 6.67 8.35 8.77
C SER A 167 8.01 8.48 9.50
N GLY A 168 8.25 7.59 10.48
CA GLY A 168 9.45 7.59 11.29
C GLY A 168 9.36 8.38 12.58
N GLU A 169 8.20 8.98 12.88
CA GLU A 169 7.89 9.57 14.19
C GLU A 169 7.99 8.52 15.31
N VAL A 170 7.61 7.28 15.02
CA VAL A 170 7.80 6.13 15.90
C VAL A 170 8.95 5.26 15.37
N LEU A 171 9.89 4.91 16.25
CA LEU A 171 11.01 4.03 15.97
C LEU A 171 10.54 2.61 15.64
N THR A 172 11.31 1.91 14.82
CA THR A 172 11.21 0.45 14.75
C THR A 172 11.94 -0.17 15.93
N GLU A 173 11.52 -1.36 16.34
CA GLU A 173 12.21 -2.12 17.39
C GLU A 173 13.66 -2.42 16.99
N ALA A 174 13.92 -2.75 15.72
CA ALA A 174 15.30 -2.90 15.22
C ALA A 174 16.13 -1.62 15.37
N SER A 175 15.54 -0.43 15.19
CA SER A 175 16.24 0.84 15.41
C SER A 175 16.49 1.07 16.89
N TRP A 176 15.50 0.80 17.74
CA TRP A 176 15.63 0.91 19.19
C TRP A 176 16.67 -0.06 19.75
N ILE A 177 16.67 -1.34 19.35
CA ILE A 177 17.68 -2.33 19.76
C ILE A 177 19.09 -1.84 19.39
N ARG A 178 19.27 -1.33 18.17
CA ARG A 178 20.58 -0.80 17.75
C ARG A 178 21.00 0.39 18.61
N GLN A 179 20.10 1.34 18.87
CA GLN A 179 20.39 2.48 19.76
C GLN A 179 20.72 2.01 21.18
N PHE A 180 19.97 1.05 21.71
CA PHE A 180 20.22 0.47 23.03
C PHE A 180 21.64 -0.12 23.12
N VAL A 181 22.01 -0.98 22.17
CA VAL A 181 23.34 -1.60 22.13
C VAL A 181 24.44 -0.55 21.92
N GLN A 182 24.25 0.37 20.97
CA GLN A 182 25.24 1.41 20.65
C GLN A 182 25.53 2.35 21.82
N ASN A 183 24.55 2.58 22.69
CA ASN A 183 24.66 3.45 23.86
C ASN A 183 24.99 2.67 25.16
N HIS A 184 25.15 1.35 25.08
CA HIS A 184 25.42 0.53 26.26
C HIS A 184 26.85 0.74 26.78
N PRO A 185 27.09 0.99 28.08
CA PRO A 185 28.43 1.27 28.61
C PRO A 185 29.47 0.16 28.34
N ALA A 186 29.03 -1.10 28.36
CA ALA A 186 29.89 -2.26 28.08
C ALA A 186 30.10 -2.53 26.57
N TYR A 187 29.45 -1.79 25.65
CA TYR A 187 29.61 -2.00 24.22
C TYR A 187 30.89 -1.32 23.71
N ARG A 188 31.72 -2.08 23.00
CA ARG A 188 33.05 -1.65 22.55
C ARG A 188 33.07 -1.10 21.13
N HIS A 189 31.91 -0.89 20.51
CA HIS A 189 31.78 -0.46 19.11
C HIS A 189 32.50 -1.39 18.11
N ASP A 190 32.67 -2.65 18.48
CA ASP A 190 33.35 -3.70 17.72
C ASP A 190 32.36 -4.61 16.96
N SER A 191 31.08 -4.25 16.93
CA SER A 191 29.97 -5.06 16.40
C SER A 191 29.77 -6.40 17.13
N VAL A 192 30.32 -6.56 18.33
CA VAL A 192 30.13 -7.75 19.15
C VAL A 192 29.22 -7.41 20.34
N ILE A 193 28.16 -8.20 20.50
CA ILE A 193 27.26 -8.10 21.66
C ILE A 193 27.78 -9.04 22.74
N SER A 194 28.25 -8.47 23.86
CA SER A 194 28.71 -9.27 25.01
C SER A 194 27.52 -9.90 25.77
N PRO A 195 27.75 -10.95 26.57
CA PRO A 195 26.71 -11.53 27.42
C PRO A 195 26.04 -10.52 28.35
N GLU A 196 26.79 -9.51 28.84
CA GLU A 196 26.28 -8.42 29.67
C GLU A 196 25.31 -7.53 28.89
N VAL A 197 25.72 -7.01 27.71
CA VAL A 197 24.83 -6.20 26.85
C VAL A 197 23.56 -6.97 26.47
N ASN A 198 23.71 -8.26 26.14
CA ASN A 198 22.58 -9.12 25.78
C ASN A 198 21.63 -9.33 26.96
N TYR A 199 22.16 -9.57 28.17
CA TYR A 199 21.34 -9.71 29.38
C TYR A 199 20.53 -8.44 29.62
N ASP A 200 21.17 -7.27 29.61
CA ASP A 200 20.51 -5.99 29.87
C ASP A 200 19.48 -5.65 28.79
N LEU A 201 19.76 -5.98 27.52
CA LEU A 201 18.80 -5.84 26.43
C LEU A 201 17.54 -6.70 26.67
N LEU A 202 17.71 -7.98 27.01
CA LEU A 202 16.58 -8.87 27.25
C LEU A 202 15.78 -8.46 28.49
N ARG A 203 16.45 -7.99 29.55
CA ARG A 203 15.80 -7.41 30.73
C ARG A 203 15.01 -6.15 30.39
N ALA A 204 15.55 -5.28 29.53
CA ALA A 204 14.83 -4.11 29.06
C ALA A 204 13.58 -4.49 28.25
N ILE A 205 13.71 -5.45 27.32
CA ILE A 205 12.58 -5.97 26.53
C ILE A 205 11.52 -6.59 27.44
N GLU A 206 11.88 -7.41 28.44
CA GLU A 206 10.93 -7.97 29.39
C GLU A 206 10.12 -6.88 30.11
N ARG A 207 10.79 -5.82 30.58
CA ARG A 207 10.14 -4.69 31.24
C ARG A 207 9.20 -3.93 30.31
N ILE A 208 9.52 -3.85 29.01
CA ILE A 208 8.64 -3.28 27.98
C ILE A 208 7.38 -4.13 27.84
N ILE A 209 7.54 -5.45 27.70
CA ILE A 209 6.44 -6.41 27.54
C ILE A 209 5.48 -6.34 28.74
N ARG A 210 6.03 -6.24 29.96
CA ARG A 210 5.26 -6.12 31.20
C ARG A 210 4.64 -4.73 31.41
N GLY A 211 4.97 -3.74 30.58
CA GLY A 211 4.51 -2.36 30.71
C GLY A 211 5.19 -1.56 31.85
N GLU A 212 6.28 -2.08 32.41
CA GLU A 212 7.07 -1.48 33.48
C GLU A 212 8.07 -0.43 32.96
N TYR A 213 8.36 -0.45 31.66
CA TYR A 213 9.23 0.50 30.98
C TYR A 213 8.65 0.86 29.61
N ARG A 214 8.64 2.15 29.28
CA ARG A 214 8.20 2.66 27.97
C ARG A 214 9.34 3.46 27.37
N PRO A 215 10.07 2.91 26.38
CA PRO A 215 11.16 3.63 25.76
C PRO A 215 10.64 4.79 24.95
N GLU A 216 11.35 5.92 25.01
CA GLU A 216 11.00 7.10 24.25
C GLU A 216 11.02 6.79 22.74
N GLY A 217 9.96 7.19 22.05
CA GLY A 217 9.82 7.03 20.61
C GLY A 217 9.46 5.63 20.11
N LEU A 218 9.25 4.61 20.95
CA LEU A 218 8.95 3.25 20.47
C LEU A 218 7.45 2.95 20.27
N TYR A 219 6.56 3.63 21.01
CA TYR A 219 5.09 3.46 20.98
C TYR A 219 4.36 4.78 21.14
#